data_AF-A0A9D2LK12-F1
#
_entry.id   AF-A0A9D2LK12-F1
#
_cell.length_a   1.000
_cell.length_b   1.000
_cell.length_c   1.000
_cell.angle_alpha   90.00
_cell.angle_beta   90.00
_cell.angle_gamma   90.00
#
_symmetry.space_group_name_H-M   'P 1'
#
loop_
_entity.id
_entity.type
_entity.pdbx_description
1 polymer ?
#
loop_
_entity_poly.entity_id
_entity_poly.type
_entity_poly.pdbx_seq_one_letter_code
_entity_poly.pdbx_strand_id
1 'polypeptide(L)'
;EFEQMELEFFCKPGTDLEWFQYWRTYCHDWLMGLGIQEENLRLRDHEKEELAFYSKATTDFEYRFPFGWGELWGVADRTDYDLKQHQEHSGQDLTYFDQEQNAHYIPYVIEPSLGADRMTLALLVEAYDEEVVDPAKNDVRTVMHFHPAIAPFKCAVLPLSKKLSDKAREIQAELSRDWMVDFDDTGSIGKRYRREDEIGTPYCITVDFDTVGDADKAGDNCVTVRDRDTMEQVRLPIDQLKSYLAEKLAY
;
A
#
# COMPACT_ATOMS: atom_id res chain seq x y z
N GLU A 1 3.75 22.33 -3.00
CA GLU A 1 4.79 21.31 -2.76
C GLU A 1 4.10 19.97 -2.83
N PHE A 2 4.71 18.99 -3.47
CA PHE A 2 4.22 17.61 -3.64
C PHE A 2 5.44 16.68 -3.79
N GLU A 3 5.25 15.40 -3.57
CA GLU A 3 6.28 14.36 -3.66
C GLU A 3 6.06 13.47 -4.90
N GLN A 4 7.17 13.06 -5.51
CA GLN A 4 7.16 12.15 -6.66
C GLN A 4 8.02 10.93 -6.38
N MET A 5 7.63 9.80 -6.95
CA MET A 5 8.41 8.57 -7.00
C MET A 5 8.75 8.31 -8.47
N GLU A 6 9.99 8.59 -8.84
CA GLU A 6 10.48 8.48 -10.21
C GLU A 6 11.59 7.45 -10.29
N LEU A 7 11.63 6.72 -11.40
CA LEU A 7 12.69 5.78 -11.71
C LEU A 7 13.19 6.04 -13.13
N GLU A 8 14.50 6.24 -13.26
CA GLU A 8 15.15 6.36 -14.56
C GLU A 8 15.75 5.01 -14.96
N PHE A 9 15.10 4.32 -15.90
CA PHE A 9 15.57 3.03 -16.39
C PHE A 9 16.34 3.18 -17.70
N PHE A 10 17.66 3.06 -17.61
CA PHE A 10 18.56 3.12 -18.76
C PHE A 10 18.57 1.78 -19.51
N CYS A 11 18.23 1.82 -20.79
CA CYS A 11 18.18 0.66 -21.66
C CYS A 11 18.96 0.87 -22.96
N LYS A 12 19.18 -0.23 -23.69
CA LYS A 12 19.88 -0.21 -24.96
C LYS A 12 18.95 0.33 -26.06
N PRO A 13 19.42 1.25 -26.93
CA PRO A 13 18.63 1.71 -28.07
C PRO A 13 18.12 0.54 -28.91
N GLY A 14 16.82 0.54 -29.24
CA GLY A 14 16.16 -0.52 -29.98
C GLY A 14 15.53 -1.61 -29.11
N THR A 15 15.77 -1.62 -27.80
CA THR A 15 15.07 -2.48 -26.81
C THR A 15 14.03 -1.71 -25.99
N ASP A 16 13.96 -0.40 -26.19
CA ASP A 16 13.15 0.55 -25.43
C ASP A 16 11.67 0.18 -25.35
N LEU A 17 11.02 -0.17 -26.47
CA LEU A 17 9.61 -0.56 -26.46
C LEU A 17 9.32 -1.86 -25.68
N GLU A 18 10.27 -2.78 -25.61
CA GLU A 18 10.13 -3.99 -24.78
C GLU A 18 10.16 -3.63 -23.29
N TRP A 19 11.09 -2.75 -22.91
CA TRP A 19 11.19 -2.23 -21.54
C TRP A 19 10.02 -1.32 -21.16
N PHE A 20 9.54 -0.51 -22.08
CA PHE A 20 8.33 0.30 -21.93
C PHE A 20 7.12 -0.59 -21.60
N GLN A 21 6.91 -1.66 -22.36
CA GLN A 21 5.83 -2.61 -22.10
C GLN A 21 6.01 -3.34 -20.77
N TYR A 22 7.25 -3.73 -20.42
CA TYR A 22 7.56 -4.31 -19.13
C TYR A 22 7.15 -3.38 -17.98
N TRP A 23 7.60 -2.12 -18.01
CA TRP A 23 7.30 -1.15 -16.96
C TRP A 23 5.81 -0.82 -16.88
N ARG A 24 5.12 -0.68 -18.02
CA ARG A 24 3.65 -0.55 -18.04
C ARG A 24 2.96 -1.70 -17.34
N THR A 25 3.35 -2.93 -17.66
CA THR A 25 2.76 -4.14 -17.07
C THR A 25 3.06 -4.21 -15.57
N TYR A 26 4.30 -3.93 -15.17
CA TYR A 26 4.69 -3.91 -13.76
C TYR A 26 3.89 -2.88 -12.96
N CYS A 27 3.77 -1.64 -13.47
CA CYS A 27 3.02 -0.57 -12.79
C CYS A 27 1.54 -0.95 -12.65
N HIS A 28 0.94 -1.51 -13.71
CA HIS A 28 -0.43 -2.02 -13.67
C HIS A 28 -0.60 -3.11 -12.59
N ASP A 29 0.24 -4.14 -12.62
CA ASP A 29 0.12 -5.28 -11.72
C ASP A 29 0.39 -4.89 -10.27
N TRP A 30 1.27 -3.91 -10.04
CA TRP A 30 1.49 -3.34 -8.71
C TRP A 30 0.24 -2.64 -8.17
N LEU A 31 -0.43 -1.82 -8.98
CA LEU A 31 -1.69 -1.16 -8.61
C LEU A 31 -2.80 -2.18 -8.31
N MET A 32 -2.94 -3.20 -9.15
CA MET A 32 -3.90 -4.30 -8.92
C MET A 32 -3.56 -5.10 -7.66
N GLY A 33 -2.28 -5.37 -7.42
CA GLY A 33 -1.80 -6.05 -6.22
C GLY A 33 -2.09 -5.28 -4.93
N LEU A 34 -2.24 -3.95 -4.98
CA LEU A 34 -2.68 -3.13 -3.85
C LEU A 34 -4.20 -3.04 -3.69
N GLY A 35 -4.97 -3.76 -4.51
CA GLY A 35 -6.42 -3.85 -4.39
C GLY A 35 -7.21 -2.75 -5.12
N ILE A 36 -6.57 -1.96 -5.99
CA ILE A 36 -7.29 -1.03 -6.87
C ILE A 36 -8.20 -1.81 -7.81
N GLN A 37 -9.48 -1.44 -7.87
CA GLN A 37 -10.44 -2.04 -8.78
C GLN A 37 -10.20 -1.59 -10.22
N GLU A 38 -10.28 -2.53 -11.16
CA GLU A 38 -10.07 -2.29 -12.59
C GLU A 38 -11.02 -1.22 -13.15
N GLU A 39 -12.24 -1.10 -12.61
CA GLU A 39 -13.22 -0.08 -13.02
C GLU A 39 -12.82 1.35 -12.65
N ASN A 40 -11.92 1.51 -11.68
CA ASN A 40 -11.39 2.80 -11.23
C ASN A 40 -10.07 3.16 -11.89
N LEU A 41 -9.44 2.24 -12.65
CA LEU A 41 -8.17 2.46 -13.32
C LEU A 41 -8.33 2.40 -14.84
N ARG A 42 -7.71 3.33 -15.57
CA ARG A 42 -7.57 3.22 -17.02
C ARG A 42 -6.17 3.61 -17.47
N LEU A 43 -5.68 2.93 -18.50
CA LEU A 43 -4.41 3.23 -19.14
C LEU A 43 -4.69 4.00 -20.44
N ARG A 44 -4.20 5.23 -20.52
CA ARG A 44 -4.40 6.12 -21.65
C ARG A 44 -3.08 6.31 -22.38
N ASP A 45 -2.95 5.71 -23.55
CA ASP A 45 -1.84 5.97 -24.44
C ASP A 45 -2.00 7.37 -25.06
N HIS A 46 -0.92 8.15 -25.07
CA HIS A 46 -0.92 9.49 -25.67
C HIS A 46 -1.05 9.39 -27.19
N GLU A 47 -1.91 10.24 -27.75
CA GLU A 47 -1.95 10.44 -29.20
C GLU A 47 -0.67 11.14 -29.67
N LYS A 48 -0.35 11.07 -30.97
CA LYS A 48 0.89 11.65 -31.51
C LYS A 48 1.03 13.14 -31.25
N GLU A 49 -0.09 13.86 -31.20
CA GLU A 49 -0.15 15.29 -30.94
C GLU A 49 0.05 15.66 -29.46
N GLU A 50 -0.13 14.69 -28.55
CA GLU A 50 0.01 14.85 -27.11
C GLU A 50 1.41 14.44 -26.61
N LEU A 51 2.10 13.58 -27.36
CA LEU A 51 3.48 13.18 -27.06
C LEU A 51 4.39 14.40 -26.99
N ALA A 52 5.18 14.47 -25.92
CA ALA A 52 6.32 15.38 -25.88
C ALA A 52 7.25 15.10 -27.07
N PHE A 53 7.89 16.13 -27.63
CA PHE A 53 8.68 16.00 -28.86
C PHE A 53 9.86 15.00 -28.77
N TYR A 54 10.25 14.62 -27.54
CA TYR A 54 11.29 13.65 -27.23
C TYR A 54 10.74 12.28 -26.82
N SER A 55 9.43 12.15 -26.61
CA SER A 55 8.79 10.89 -26.21
C SER A 55 8.42 10.07 -27.44
N LYS A 56 8.84 8.80 -27.44
CA LYS A 56 8.46 7.82 -28.46
C LYS A 56 7.13 7.15 -28.15
N ALA A 57 6.82 6.98 -26.87
CA ALA A 57 5.56 6.45 -26.36
C ALA A 57 5.36 6.89 -24.91
N THR A 58 4.13 7.23 -24.55
CA THR A 58 3.75 7.56 -23.17
C THR A 58 2.38 6.97 -22.85
N THR A 59 2.25 6.39 -21.66
CA THR A 59 0.98 5.89 -21.11
C THR A 59 0.73 6.54 -19.76
N ASP A 60 -0.42 7.20 -19.62
CA ASP A 60 -0.91 7.68 -18.33
C ASP A 60 -1.79 6.63 -17.69
N PHE A 61 -1.52 6.31 -16.43
CA PHE A 61 -2.42 5.58 -15.55
C PHE A 61 -3.31 6.60 -14.87
N GLU A 62 -4.59 6.58 -15.20
CA GLU A 62 -5.57 7.50 -14.67
C GLU A 62 -6.52 6.78 -13.72
N TYR A 63 -6.79 7.42 -12.58
CA TYR A 63 -7.69 6.93 -11.55
C TYR A 63 -8.99 7.74 -11.51
N ARG A 64 -10.09 7.04 -11.23
CA ARG A 64 -11.43 7.62 -11.15
C ARG A 64 -11.72 8.13 -9.74
N PHE A 65 -11.28 9.35 -9.46
CA PHE A 65 -11.66 10.04 -8.22
C PHE A 65 -13.15 10.41 -8.21
N PRO A 66 -13.73 10.74 -7.03
CA PRO A 66 -15.11 11.23 -6.93
C PRO A 66 -15.35 12.53 -7.72
N PHE A 67 -14.29 13.28 -8.02
CA PHE A 67 -14.32 14.51 -8.81
C PHE A 67 -13.90 14.31 -10.28
N GLY A 68 -13.68 13.08 -10.74
CA GLY A 68 -13.37 12.75 -12.12
C GLY A 68 -12.06 11.97 -12.32
N TRP A 69 -11.70 11.74 -13.57
CA TRP A 69 -10.45 11.08 -13.93
C TRP A 69 -9.25 12.00 -13.68
N GLY A 70 -8.21 11.46 -13.04
CA GLY A 70 -6.95 12.16 -12.82
C GLY A 70 -5.77 11.21 -12.97
N GLU A 71 -4.67 11.71 -13.53
CA GLU A 71 -3.45 10.95 -13.75
C GLU A 71 -2.73 10.65 -12.42
N LEU A 72 -2.28 9.41 -12.25
CA LEU A 72 -1.51 8.92 -11.09
C LEU A 72 -0.05 8.70 -11.46
N TRP A 73 0.17 7.99 -12.57
CA TRP A 73 1.46 7.45 -12.95
C TRP A 73 1.64 7.63 -14.46
N GLY A 74 2.70 8.30 -14.90
CA GLY A 74 3.12 8.30 -16.30
C GLY A 74 4.23 7.27 -16.53
N VAL A 75 4.13 6.47 -17.58
CA VAL A 75 5.27 5.68 -18.09
C VAL A 75 5.64 6.24 -19.46
N ALA A 76 6.87 6.71 -19.62
CA ALA A 76 7.35 7.33 -20.86
C ALA A 76 8.63 6.68 -21.38
N ASP A 77 8.73 6.54 -22.71
CA ASP A 77 9.97 6.27 -23.42
C ASP A 77 10.53 7.58 -23.96
N ARG A 78 11.55 8.12 -23.30
CA ARG A 78 12.18 9.42 -23.61
C ARG A 78 13.36 9.30 -24.55
N THR A 79 13.63 8.11 -25.07
CA THR A 79 14.80 7.82 -25.90
C THR A 79 16.11 8.30 -25.25
N ASP A 80 17.04 8.86 -26.01
CA ASP A 80 18.33 9.37 -25.51
C ASP A 80 18.34 10.89 -25.29
N TYR A 81 17.17 11.54 -25.33
CA TYR A 81 17.06 13.00 -25.34
C TYR A 81 17.74 13.65 -24.12
N ASP A 82 17.43 13.17 -22.92
CA ASP A 82 17.89 13.77 -21.67
C ASP A 82 19.40 13.70 -21.52
N LEU A 83 19.96 12.52 -21.76
CA LEU A 83 21.40 12.30 -21.72
C LEU A 83 22.12 13.10 -22.80
N LYS A 84 21.57 13.19 -24.02
CA LYS A 84 22.15 14.04 -25.09
C LYS A 84 22.21 15.51 -24.68
N GLN A 85 21.12 16.05 -24.13
CA GLN A 85 21.07 17.44 -23.69
C GLN A 85 22.07 17.71 -22.56
N HIS A 86 22.15 16.82 -21.56
CA HIS A 86 23.12 16.97 -20.47
C HIS A 86 24.57 16.83 -20.93
N GLN A 87 24.87 15.87 -21.82
CA GLN A 87 26.20 15.71 -22.39
C GLN A 87 26.63 16.95 -23.19
N GLU A 88 25.76 17.51 -24.02
CA GLU A 88 26.04 18.70 -24.83
C GLU A 88 26.37 19.93 -23.97
N HIS A 89 25.59 20.17 -22.91
CA HIS A 89 25.76 21.37 -22.08
C HIS A 89 26.82 21.22 -20.98
N SER A 90 27.10 20.01 -20.51
CA SER A 90 28.11 19.76 -19.48
C SER A 90 29.49 19.42 -20.03
N GLY A 91 29.57 18.92 -21.26
CA GLY A 91 30.80 18.39 -21.87
C GLY A 91 31.30 17.07 -21.26
N GLN A 92 30.55 16.45 -20.34
CA GLN A 92 30.88 15.14 -19.79
C GLN A 92 30.34 14.04 -20.70
N ASP A 93 31.15 13.01 -20.95
CA ASP A 93 30.73 11.84 -21.73
C ASP A 93 29.75 10.99 -20.93
N LEU A 94 28.53 10.86 -21.43
CA LEU A 94 27.44 10.05 -20.85
C LEU A 94 27.16 8.80 -21.69
N THR A 95 28.10 8.39 -22.56
CA THR A 95 27.98 7.14 -23.31
C THR A 95 28.25 5.92 -22.42
N TYR A 96 27.55 4.83 -22.71
CA TYR A 96 27.81 3.51 -22.15
C TYR A 96 28.63 2.69 -23.13
N PHE A 97 29.64 1.97 -22.62
CA PHE A 97 30.46 1.05 -23.41
C PHE A 97 29.96 -0.39 -23.29
N ASP A 98 29.39 -0.91 -24.37
CA ASP A 98 28.97 -2.30 -24.49
C ASP A 98 30.17 -3.17 -24.88
N GLN A 99 30.63 -4.00 -23.94
CA GLN A 99 31.78 -4.88 -24.13
C GLN A 99 31.52 -5.99 -25.15
N GLU A 100 30.28 -6.46 -25.28
CA GLU A 100 29.93 -7.56 -26.20
C GLU A 100 29.94 -7.07 -27.64
N GLN A 101 29.45 -5.85 -27.87
CA GLN A 101 29.43 -5.22 -29.19
C GLN A 101 30.65 -4.35 -29.47
N ASN A 102 31.49 -4.12 -28.46
CA ASN A 102 32.66 -3.24 -28.50
C ASN A 102 32.33 -1.86 -29.09
N ALA A 103 31.23 -1.26 -28.60
CA ALA A 103 30.68 -0.01 -29.12
C ALA A 103 30.19 0.90 -27.99
N HIS A 104 30.27 2.21 -28.22
CA HIS A 104 29.67 3.22 -27.35
C HIS A 104 28.30 3.63 -27.87
N TYR A 105 27.34 3.84 -26.96
CA TYR A 105 26.05 4.44 -27.29
C TYR A 105 25.53 5.29 -26.13
N ILE A 106 24.60 6.21 -26.40
CA ILE A 106 23.85 6.90 -25.35
C ILE A 106 22.63 6.03 -25.03
N PRO A 107 22.45 5.58 -23.79
CA PRO A 107 21.29 4.77 -23.40
C PRO A 107 19.97 5.50 -23.67
N TYR A 108 18.93 4.72 -23.95
CA TYR A 108 17.56 5.22 -23.94
C TYR A 108 17.01 5.17 -22.52
N VAL A 109 16.06 6.03 -22.19
CA VAL A 109 15.50 6.18 -20.85
C VAL A 109 14.01 5.85 -20.87
N ILE A 110 13.62 4.84 -20.09
CA ILE A 110 12.22 4.58 -19.74
C ILE A 110 11.99 5.12 -18.34
N GLU A 111 10.96 5.94 -18.19
CA GLU A 111 10.64 6.63 -16.95
C GLU A 111 9.22 6.32 -16.51
N PRO A 112 9.06 5.53 -15.43
CA PRO A 112 7.86 5.54 -14.61
C PRO A 112 7.93 6.69 -13.58
N SER A 113 7.02 7.66 -13.68
CA SER A 113 6.88 8.78 -12.74
C SER A 113 5.51 8.77 -12.07
N LEU A 114 5.49 8.53 -10.75
CA LEU A 114 4.29 8.40 -9.92
C LEU A 114 4.16 9.59 -8.97
N GLY A 115 2.99 10.23 -8.94
CA GLY A 115 2.68 11.26 -7.95
C GLY A 115 2.33 10.62 -6.59
N ALA A 116 3.21 10.73 -5.59
CA ALA A 116 3.05 10.05 -4.30
C ALA A 116 1.82 10.52 -3.52
N ASP A 117 1.55 11.83 -3.52
CA ASP A 117 0.36 12.42 -2.89
C ASP A 117 -0.93 11.95 -3.57
N ARG A 118 -0.94 11.91 -4.91
CA ARG A 118 -2.10 11.45 -5.68
C ARG A 118 -2.35 9.97 -5.47
N MET A 119 -1.28 9.17 -5.43
CA MET A 119 -1.37 7.74 -5.09
C MET A 119 -1.97 7.55 -3.70
N THR A 120 -1.51 8.32 -2.70
CA THR A 120 -2.06 8.28 -1.34
C THR A 120 -3.55 8.62 -1.33
N LEU A 121 -3.96 9.67 -2.05
CA LEU A 121 -5.38 10.03 -2.18
C LEU A 121 -6.20 8.93 -2.87
N ALA A 122 -5.68 8.32 -3.92
CA ALA A 122 -6.36 7.23 -4.61
C ALA A 122 -6.56 6.04 -3.68
N LEU A 123 -5.55 5.63 -2.90
CA LEU A 123 -5.68 4.56 -1.91
C LEU A 123 -6.70 4.90 -0.81
N LEU A 124 -6.79 6.16 -0.39
CA LEU A 124 -7.81 6.61 0.56
C LEU A 124 -9.22 6.49 -0.02
N VAL A 125 -9.41 6.93 -1.27
CA VAL A 125 -10.70 6.84 -1.97
C VAL A 125 -11.09 5.37 -2.19
N GLU A 126 -10.14 4.55 -2.63
CA GLU A 126 -10.36 3.14 -2.95
C GLU A 126 -10.75 2.33 -1.72
N ALA A 127 -10.15 2.65 -0.56
CA ALA A 127 -10.40 1.92 0.68
C ALA A 127 -11.68 2.36 1.41
N TYR A 128 -12.22 3.55 1.16
CA TYR A 128 -13.33 4.09 1.93
C TYR A 128 -14.65 3.35 1.67
N ASP A 129 -15.29 2.85 2.73
CA ASP A 129 -16.66 2.32 2.68
C ASP A 129 -17.50 2.69 3.92
N GLU A 130 -18.81 2.72 3.73
CA GLU A 130 -19.82 2.87 4.78
C GLU A 130 -20.77 1.66 4.78
N GLU A 131 -20.56 0.74 5.72
CA GLU A 131 -21.35 -0.49 5.80
C GLU A 131 -22.47 -0.38 6.85
N VAL A 132 -23.67 -0.84 6.49
CA VAL A 132 -24.79 -0.97 7.42
C VAL A 132 -24.64 -2.25 8.25
N VAL A 133 -24.30 -2.12 9.53
CA VAL A 133 -24.06 -3.24 10.45
C VAL A 133 -25.35 -3.79 11.04
N ASP A 134 -26.28 -2.89 11.41
CA ASP A 134 -27.61 -3.27 11.93
C ASP A 134 -28.67 -2.33 11.33
N PRO A 135 -29.38 -2.78 10.28
CA PRO A 135 -30.41 -1.97 9.62
C PRO A 135 -31.56 -1.58 10.56
N ALA A 136 -31.87 -2.41 11.56
CA ALA A 136 -32.97 -2.13 12.48
C ALA A 136 -32.63 -1.01 13.47
N LYS A 137 -31.33 -0.77 13.72
CA LYS A 137 -30.83 0.30 14.60
C LYS A 137 -30.24 1.49 13.85
N ASN A 138 -30.23 1.43 12.51
CA ASN A 138 -29.53 2.40 11.67
C ASN A 138 -28.05 2.55 12.08
N ASP A 139 -27.41 1.44 12.44
CA ASP A 139 -26.00 1.39 12.82
C ASP A 139 -25.15 1.22 11.57
N VAL A 140 -24.36 2.25 11.27
CA VAL A 140 -23.45 2.32 10.12
C VAL A 140 -22.03 2.40 10.65
N ARG A 141 -21.11 1.71 9.98
CA ARG A 141 -19.68 1.83 10.25
C ARG A 141 -18.98 2.44 9.05
N THR A 142 -18.08 3.38 9.32
CA THR A 142 -17.06 3.76 8.36
C THR A 142 -15.89 2.81 8.51
N VAL A 143 -15.37 2.30 7.40
CA VAL A 143 -14.24 1.39 7.38
C VAL A 143 -13.32 1.75 6.22
N MET A 144 -12.01 1.67 6.46
CA MET A 144 -10.99 1.82 5.43
C MET A 144 -10.43 0.44 5.08
N HIS A 145 -10.84 -0.12 3.95
CA HIS A 145 -10.40 -1.41 3.41
C HIS A 145 -8.99 -1.38 2.82
N PHE A 146 -8.03 -0.75 3.51
CA PHE A 146 -6.64 -0.75 3.06
C PHE A 146 -6.11 -2.17 2.89
N HIS A 147 -5.37 -2.39 1.79
CA HIS A 147 -4.58 -3.59 1.65
C HIS A 147 -3.58 -3.70 2.83
N PRO A 148 -3.38 -4.89 3.44
CA PRO A 148 -2.52 -5.04 4.62
C PRO A 148 -1.11 -4.46 4.46
N ALA A 149 -0.54 -4.50 3.24
CA ALA A 149 0.77 -3.92 2.93
C ALA A 149 0.86 -2.41 3.20
N ILE A 150 -0.23 -1.66 2.98
CA ILE A 150 -0.27 -0.19 3.05
C ILE A 150 -1.00 0.35 4.28
N ALA A 151 -1.72 -0.50 5.01
CA ALA A 151 -2.43 -0.08 6.23
C ALA A 151 -1.46 0.61 7.23
N PRO A 152 -1.82 1.77 7.81
CA PRO A 152 -0.95 2.54 8.71
C PRO A 152 -0.50 1.74 9.94
N PHE A 153 -1.41 0.94 10.50
CA PHE A 153 -1.11 -0.06 11.53
C PHE A 153 -1.51 -1.43 11.00
N LYS A 154 -0.70 -2.45 11.28
CA LYS A 154 -0.99 -3.82 10.84
C LYS A 154 -1.91 -4.53 11.83
N CYS A 155 -1.80 -4.16 13.09
CA CYS A 155 -2.72 -4.62 14.11
C CYS A 155 -2.83 -3.64 15.28
N ALA A 156 -3.84 -3.82 16.12
CA ALA A 156 -4.04 -3.07 17.35
C ALA A 156 -4.27 -4.01 18.53
N VAL A 157 -3.65 -3.74 19.68
CA VAL A 157 -3.86 -4.54 20.91
C VAL A 157 -4.77 -3.80 21.87
N LEU A 158 -5.92 -4.39 22.18
CA LEU A 158 -7.06 -3.75 22.82
C LEU A 158 -7.48 -4.50 24.10
N PRO A 159 -7.10 -4.06 25.32
CA PRO A 159 -7.49 -4.74 26.55
C PRO A 159 -8.99 -4.53 26.87
N LEU A 160 -9.77 -5.57 27.16
CA LEU A 160 -11.21 -5.44 27.46
C LEU A 160 -11.51 -4.45 28.60
N SER A 161 -10.59 -4.32 29.54
CA SER A 161 -10.60 -3.35 30.63
C SER A 161 -9.19 -2.83 30.90
N LYS A 162 -9.06 -1.62 31.45
CA LYS A 162 -7.77 -1.04 31.86
C LYS A 162 -6.96 -1.91 32.83
N LYS A 163 -7.63 -2.81 33.57
CA LYS A 163 -6.96 -3.77 34.45
C LYS A 163 -6.11 -4.80 33.69
N LEU A 164 -6.35 -4.96 32.39
CA LEU A 164 -5.66 -5.89 31.51
C LEU A 164 -4.59 -5.19 30.66
N SER A 165 -4.41 -3.86 30.84
CA SER A 165 -3.49 -3.06 30.02
C SER A 165 -2.06 -3.53 30.13
N ASP A 166 -1.60 -3.98 31.31
CA ASP A 166 -0.22 -4.47 31.48
C ASP A 166 0.05 -5.68 30.57
N LYS A 167 -0.84 -6.68 30.59
CA LYS A 167 -0.70 -7.87 29.73
C LYS A 167 -0.81 -7.51 28.25
N ALA A 168 -1.72 -6.61 27.91
CA ALA A 168 -1.87 -6.13 26.54
C ALA A 168 -0.64 -5.35 26.04
N ARG A 169 0.02 -4.57 26.91
CA ARG A 169 1.27 -3.87 26.59
C ARG A 169 2.44 -4.84 26.36
N GLU A 170 2.50 -5.96 27.07
CA GLU A 170 3.49 -7.01 26.79
C GLU A 170 3.32 -7.56 25.38
N ILE A 171 2.09 -7.93 25.00
CA ILE A 171 1.77 -8.46 23.66
C ILE A 171 2.06 -7.41 22.59
N GLN A 172 1.66 -6.16 22.82
CA GLN A 172 1.96 -5.04 21.93
C GLN A 172 3.48 -4.93 21.72
N ALA A 173 4.27 -4.88 22.78
CA ALA A 173 5.72 -4.72 22.70
C ALA A 173 6.41 -5.89 21.98
N GLU A 174 5.85 -7.10 22.06
CA GLU A 174 6.33 -8.25 21.30
C GLU A 174 6.03 -8.11 19.81
N LEU A 175 4.78 -7.79 19.44
CA LEU A 175 4.36 -7.62 18.05
C LEU A 175 5.00 -6.39 17.37
N SER A 176 5.25 -5.32 18.13
CA SER A 176 5.91 -4.10 17.65
C SER A 176 7.35 -4.31 17.16
N ARG A 177 7.94 -5.50 17.37
CA ARG A 177 9.25 -5.84 16.81
C ARG A 177 9.22 -6.09 15.32
N ASP A 178 8.06 -6.47 14.78
CA ASP A 178 7.89 -6.85 13.38
C ASP A 178 6.91 -5.94 12.64
N TRP A 179 5.98 -5.29 13.34
CA TRP A 179 4.91 -4.50 12.73
C TRP A 179 4.66 -3.16 13.42
N MET A 180 3.99 -2.24 12.70
CA MET A 180 3.35 -1.08 13.31
C MET A 180 2.09 -1.55 14.06
N VAL A 181 2.09 -1.35 15.39
CA VAL A 181 1.03 -1.85 16.29
C VAL A 181 0.45 -0.72 17.12
N ASP A 182 -0.84 -0.47 16.98
CA ASP A 182 -1.55 0.50 17.83
C ASP A 182 -1.99 -0.12 19.17
N PHE A 183 -2.31 0.74 20.14
CA PHE A 183 -2.82 0.34 21.44
C PHE A 183 -3.86 1.34 21.95
N ASP A 184 -4.99 0.82 22.40
CA ASP A 184 -6.04 1.65 22.99
C ASP A 184 -6.80 0.92 24.12
N ASP A 185 -6.86 1.55 25.29
CA ASP A 185 -7.61 1.10 26.47
C ASP A 185 -8.77 2.02 26.87
N THR A 186 -9.12 2.97 26.00
CA THR A 186 -10.14 3.98 26.24
C THR A 186 -11.50 3.55 25.69
N GLY A 187 -12.56 3.77 26.47
CA GLY A 187 -13.92 3.44 26.04
C GLY A 187 -14.24 1.94 25.98
N SER A 188 -15.42 1.61 25.46
CA SER A 188 -15.83 0.21 25.28
C SER A 188 -15.03 -0.45 24.15
N ILE A 189 -14.92 -1.79 24.18
CA ILE A 189 -14.22 -2.53 23.13
C ILE A 189 -14.80 -2.26 21.73
N GLY A 190 -16.13 -2.15 21.62
CA GLY A 190 -16.79 -1.82 20.34
C GLY A 190 -16.41 -0.44 19.80
N LYS A 191 -16.22 0.57 20.66
CA LYS A 191 -15.74 1.90 20.22
C LYS A 191 -14.30 1.87 19.74
N ARG A 192 -13.49 0.97 20.29
CA ARG A 192 -12.10 0.78 19.87
C ARG A 192 -12.03 0.11 18.51
N TYR A 193 -12.78 -0.98 18.31
CA TYR A 193 -12.93 -1.57 16.98
C TYR A 193 -13.40 -0.57 15.93
N ARG A 194 -14.35 0.33 16.26
CA ARG A 194 -14.79 1.39 15.33
C ARG A 194 -13.64 2.34 14.92
N ARG A 195 -12.81 2.77 15.87
CA ARG A 195 -11.66 3.64 15.56
C ARG A 195 -10.61 2.93 14.70
N GLU A 196 -10.38 1.65 14.96
CA GLU A 196 -9.46 0.83 14.15
C GLU A 196 -10.00 0.56 12.74
N ASP A 197 -11.31 0.31 12.61
CA ASP A 197 -11.99 0.19 11.32
C ASP A 197 -11.85 1.51 10.51
N GLU A 198 -12.04 2.67 11.16
CA GLU A 198 -11.92 4.02 10.56
C GLU A 198 -10.51 4.35 10.04
N ILE A 199 -9.45 3.81 10.65
CA ILE A 199 -8.06 3.99 10.18
C ILE A 199 -7.55 2.79 9.38
N GLY A 200 -8.40 1.77 9.19
CA GLY A 200 -8.16 0.61 8.35
C GLY A 200 -7.16 -0.40 8.90
N THR A 201 -7.00 -0.49 10.22
CA THR A 201 -6.14 -1.51 10.86
C THR A 201 -6.70 -2.90 10.59
N PRO A 202 -5.97 -3.81 9.91
CA PRO A 202 -6.51 -5.11 9.47
C PRO A 202 -6.95 -6.04 10.61
N TYR A 203 -6.19 -6.06 11.73
CA TYR A 203 -6.43 -6.99 12.83
C TYR A 203 -6.46 -6.32 14.19
N CYS A 204 -7.52 -6.57 14.96
CA CYS A 204 -7.61 -6.16 16.36
C CYS A 204 -7.44 -7.36 17.29
N ILE A 205 -6.50 -7.29 18.22
CA ILE A 205 -6.22 -8.32 19.22
C ILE A 205 -6.80 -7.88 20.56
N THR A 206 -7.81 -8.60 21.03
CA THR A 206 -8.45 -8.33 22.33
C THR A 206 -7.89 -9.23 23.42
N VAL A 207 -7.46 -8.59 24.51
CA VAL A 207 -7.03 -9.25 25.74
C VAL A 207 -8.17 -9.16 26.76
N ASP A 208 -8.69 -10.29 27.20
CA ASP A 208 -9.83 -10.37 28.12
C ASP A 208 -9.44 -11.00 29.47
N PHE A 209 -10.41 -11.09 30.38
CA PHE A 209 -10.17 -11.67 31.70
C PHE A 209 -9.87 -13.18 31.63
N ASP A 210 -10.41 -13.87 30.63
CA ASP A 210 -10.10 -15.30 30.41
C ASP A 210 -8.63 -15.48 29.98
N THR A 211 -8.04 -14.49 29.30
CA THR A 211 -6.62 -14.50 28.90
C THR A 211 -5.70 -14.64 30.11
N VAL A 212 -5.91 -13.81 31.14
CA VAL A 212 -5.04 -13.73 32.35
C VAL A 212 -5.53 -14.61 33.50
N GLY A 213 -6.82 -14.91 33.55
CA GLY A 213 -7.47 -15.58 34.66
C GLY A 213 -7.70 -14.68 35.88
N ASP A 214 -8.23 -15.29 36.94
CA ASP A 214 -8.43 -14.68 38.24
C ASP A 214 -8.00 -15.65 39.37
N ALA A 215 -8.35 -15.33 40.62
CA ALA A 215 -7.98 -16.16 41.77
C ALA A 215 -8.63 -17.55 41.77
N ASP A 216 -9.77 -17.70 41.08
CA ASP A 216 -10.59 -18.92 41.07
C ASP A 216 -10.44 -19.72 39.77
N LYS A 217 -10.04 -19.06 38.67
CA LYS A 217 -9.87 -19.65 37.34
C LYS A 217 -8.53 -19.25 36.73
N ALA A 218 -7.69 -20.23 36.43
CA ALA A 218 -6.46 -20.01 35.68
C ALA A 218 -6.76 -19.46 34.28
N GLY A 219 -5.94 -18.51 33.82
CA GLY A 219 -6.04 -17.94 32.48
C GLY A 219 -5.76 -18.98 31.41
N ASP A 220 -6.44 -18.86 30.26
CA ASP A 220 -6.25 -19.75 29.11
C ASP A 220 -5.11 -19.32 28.18
N ASN A 221 -4.48 -18.17 28.47
CA ASN A 221 -3.39 -17.57 27.67
C ASN A 221 -3.73 -17.47 26.17
N CYS A 222 -5.01 -17.28 25.86
CA CYS A 222 -5.51 -17.06 24.51
C CYS A 222 -6.00 -15.62 24.36
N VAL A 223 -5.87 -15.08 23.15
CA VAL A 223 -6.44 -13.79 22.77
C VAL A 223 -7.47 -13.97 21.68
N THR A 224 -8.35 -12.98 21.53
CA THR A 224 -9.32 -12.94 20.44
C THR A 224 -8.83 -12.01 19.35
N VAL A 225 -8.60 -12.52 18.15
CA VAL A 225 -8.23 -11.72 16.97
C VAL A 225 -9.49 -11.47 16.13
N ARG A 226 -9.80 -10.20 15.88
CA ARG A 226 -10.88 -9.75 15.01
C ARG A 226 -10.30 -9.28 13.67
N ASP A 227 -10.87 -9.79 12.59
CA ASP A 227 -10.61 -9.34 11.23
C ASP A 227 -11.48 -8.11 10.89
N ARG A 228 -10.88 -7.07 10.29
CA ARG A 228 -11.54 -5.80 9.96
C ARG A 228 -12.71 -5.98 8.99
N ASP A 229 -12.45 -6.70 7.89
CA ASP A 229 -13.35 -6.77 6.74
C ASP A 229 -14.52 -7.69 7.07
N THR A 230 -14.21 -8.94 7.46
CA THR A 230 -15.23 -9.97 7.76
C THR A 230 -15.91 -9.78 9.11
N MET A 231 -15.30 -9.01 10.02
CA MET A 231 -15.69 -8.89 11.42
C MET A 231 -15.64 -10.19 12.24
N GLU A 232 -15.14 -11.28 11.65
CA GLU A 232 -15.01 -12.58 12.31
C GLU A 232 -14.00 -12.51 13.46
N GLN A 233 -14.26 -13.30 14.51
CA GLN A 233 -13.42 -13.36 15.71
C GLN A 233 -12.93 -14.78 15.91
N VAL A 234 -11.61 -14.92 16.05
CA VAL A 234 -10.94 -16.20 16.30
C VAL A 234 -10.19 -16.10 17.62
N ARG A 235 -10.46 -17.03 18.55
CA ARG A 235 -9.70 -17.17 19.79
C ARG A 235 -8.52 -18.11 19.55
N LEU A 236 -7.31 -17.65 19.80
CA LEU A 236 -6.10 -18.45 19.60
C LEU A 236 -5.04 -18.21 20.70
N PRO A 237 -4.20 -19.21 20.99
CA PRO A 237 -3.10 -19.07 21.96
C PRO A 237 -2.12 -17.95 21.60
N ILE A 238 -1.64 -17.21 22.59
CA ILE A 238 -0.72 -16.07 22.36
C ILE A 238 0.57 -16.50 21.63
N ASP A 239 1.07 -17.71 21.88
CA ASP A 239 2.26 -18.25 21.23
C ASP A 239 2.09 -18.51 19.72
N GLN A 240 0.85 -18.62 19.23
CA GLN A 240 0.52 -18.77 17.81
C GLN A 240 0.18 -17.44 17.13
N LEU A 241 0.03 -16.36 17.90
CA LEU A 241 -0.43 -15.06 17.39
C LEU A 241 0.50 -14.48 16.33
N LYS A 242 1.81 -14.50 16.60
CA LYS A 242 2.80 -13.95 15.66
C LYS A 242 2.78 -14.67 14.32
N SER A 243 2.75 -16.01 14.33
CA SER A 243 2.68 -16.80 13.09
C SER A 243 1.38 -16.57 12.34
N TYR A 244 0.25 -16.48 13.05
CA TYR A 244 -1.06 -16.21 12.47
C TYR A 244 -1.07 -14.85 11.74
N LEU A 245 -0.58 -13.81 12.40
CA LEU A 245 -0.49 -12.47 11.81
C LEU A 245 0.49 -12.43 10.63
N ALA A 246 1.63 -13.11 10.72
CA ALA A 246 2.61 -13.15 9.63
C ALA A 246 2.04 -13.77 8.34
N GLU A 247 1.24 -14.83 8.46
CA GLU A 247 0.54 -15.44 7.31
C GLU A 247 -0.50 -14.47 6.72
N LYS A 248 -1.29 -13.83 7.58
CA LYS A 248 -2.38 -12.94 7.16
C LYS A 248 -1.91 -11.60 6.60
N LEU A 249 -0.75 -11.12 7.04
CA LEU A 249 -0.17 -9.83 6.64
C LEU A 249 0.86 -9.98 5.51
N ALA A 250 1.09 -11.19 5.01
CA ALA A 250 2.03 -11.42 3.90
C ALA A 250 1.53 -10.72 2.62
N TYR A 251 2.45 -10.02 1.96
CA TYR A 251 2.30 -9.41 0.64
C TYR A 251 3.51 -9.76 -0.21
#